data_AF-A0A7C6YYF4-F1
#
_entry.id   AF-A0A7C6YYF4-F1
#
_cell.length_a   1.000
_cell.length_b   1.000
_cell.length_c   1.000
_cell.angle_alpha   90.00
_cell.angle_beta   90.00
_cell.angle_gamma   90.00
#
_symmetry.space_group_name_H-M   'P 1'
#
loop_
_entity.id
_entity.type
_entity.pdbx_description
1 polymer ?
#
loop_
_entity_poly.entity_id
_entity_poly.type
_entity_poly.pdbx_seq_one_letter_code
_entity_poly.pdbx_strand_id
1 'polypeptide(L)'
;MRPSTLRDKLLEFHASHEEINSEYNNDNLMRCVTNYLHKKYDNKKVQKLIDDMYNRYDLTQESIDIRRRNQLSDYIDSIILSRIRDSYKSSKLLDIDSLDELKFKALIKQLILHFGYEILFSPADYKNIDIIVHRKDVKIAILSVKSDLNSLVGIKTIRQLRYIANHYHCEQALLFTNTYFCPEAFDEAVEIGVTLFDRDKLIPIVKDLIDGRRQEEKQYLLNEIEEQKNTIYLEGEIKFPKTKVQVVFIKYYIDEDTDYLIFEGKLINTGKRPASNVRVEIKLFNRNNDCIYSSNFPVEKEKLESKEETTFKCSFDEIPQHDWENLCRYQLKLDYKNTYKE
;
A
#
# COMPACT_ATOMS: atom_id res chain seq x y z
N MET A 1 -3.66 8.97 3.11
CA MET A 1 -3.02 8.62 4.42
C MET A 1 -4.05 8.34 5.54
N ARG A 2 -4.07 7.16 6.19
CA ARG A 2 -4.61 7.11 7.56
C ARG A 2 -3.66 7.92 8.44
N PRO A 3 -4.13 8.86 9.28
CA PRO A 3 -3.26 9.47 10.26
C PRO A 3 -2.74 8.35 11.17
N SER A 4 -1.42 8.19 11.24
CA SER A 4 -0.75 7.38 12.26
C SER A 4 -1.47 7.58 13.58
N THR A 5 -1.90 6.50 14.23
CA THR A 5 -2.64 6.65 15.47
C THR A 5 -1.77 7.38 16.49
N LEU A 6 -2.39 8.03 17.46
CA LEU A 6 -1.64 8.71 18.52
C LEU A 6 -0.64 7.75 19.19
N ARG A 7 -1.02 6.48 19.31
CA ARG A 7 -0.17 5.38 19.78
C ARG A 7 1.02 5.11 18.87
N ASP A 8 0.82 5.02 17.56
CA ASP A 8 1.92 4.74 16.61
C ASP A 8 2.96 5.88 16.63
N LYS A 9 2.50 7.14 16.65
CA LYS A 9 3.40 8.29 16.78
C LYS A 9 4.17 8.28 18.10
N LEU A 10 3.50 7.99 19.21
CA LEU A 10 4.12 7.91 20.53
C LEU A 10 5.23 6.86 20.57
N LEU A 11 4.99 5.69 19.97
CA LEU A 11 5.96 4.60 19.90
C LEU A 11 7.16 4.95 19.01
N GLU A 12 6.94 5.57 17.84
CA GLU A 12 8.02 6.07 16.96
C GLU A 12 8.92 7.09 17.68
N PHE A 13 8.32 8.05 18.41
CA PHE A 13 9.07 9.06 19.17
C PHE A 13 9.85 8.47 20.35
N HIS A 14 9.27 7.49 21.05
CA HIS A 14 9.98 6.76 22.11
C HIS A 14 11.16 5.94 21.56
N ALA A 15 11.04 5.41 20.35
CA ALA A 15 12.07 4.60 19.71
C ALA A 15 13.24 5.44 19.15
N SER A 16 13.02 6.71 18.81
CA SER A 16 14.00 7.58 18.14
C SER A 16 15.03 8.27 19.05
N HIS A 17 15.00 8.02 20.37
CA HIS A 17 15.93 8.65 21.33
C HIS A 17 16.91 7.60 21.89
N GLU A 18 18.21 7.83 21.66
CA GLU A 18 19.29 6.85 21.80
C GLU A 18 19.77 6.58 23.24
N GLU A 19 19.40 7.38 24.24
CA GLU A 19 19.94 7.22 25.60
C GLU A 19 18.84 7.23 26.66
N ILE A 20 18.69 6.11 27.38
CA ILE A 20 17.94 6.07 28.64
C ILE A 20 18.96 5.91 29.77
N ASN A 21 19.45 7.05 30.27
CA ASN A 21 19.71 7.15 31.70
C ASN A 21 18.36 7.11 32.42
N SER A 22 18.31 6.34 33.51
CA SER A 22 17.10 5.89 34.23
C SER A 22 16.23 6.98 34.86
N GLU A 23 16.45 8.26 34.56
CA GLU A 23 15.72 9.38 35.16
C GLU A 23 15.25 10.47 34.19
N TYR A 24 15.41 10.34 32.86
CA TYR A 24 15.00 11.43 31.96
C TYR A 24 13.56 11.37 31.40
N ASN A 25 12.71 12.11 32.12
CA ASN A 25 11.68 13.07 31.67
C ASN A 25 10.55 12.60 30.74
N ASN A 26 9.64 11.82 31.33
CA ASN A 26 8.25 11.65 30.89
C ASN A 26 7.60 12.99 30.50
N ASP A 27 8.01 14.11 31.11
CA ASP A 27 7.49 15.45 30.87
C ASP A 27 7.76 16.00 29.45
N ASN A 28 8.92 15.73 28.85
CA ASN A 28 9.21 16.21 27.48
C ASN A 28 8.41 15.46 26.42
N LEU A 29 8.23 14.15 26.63
CA LEU A 29 7.41 13.30 25.80
C LEU A 29 5.93 13.68 25.93
N MET A 30 5.46 13.83 27.17
CA MET A 30 4.13 14.37 27.46
C MET A 30 3.92 15.72 26.79
N ARG A 31 4.90 16.63 26.85
CA ARG A 31 4.79 17.96 26.24
C ARG A 31 4.70 17.90 24.72
N CYS A 32 5.48 17.06 24.04
CA CYS A 32 5.41 16.91 22.58
C CYS A 32 4.06 16.34 22.12
N VAL A 33 3.56 15.34 22.84
CA VAL A 33 2.29 14.65 22.54
C VAL A 33 1.11 15.57 22.83
N THR A 34 1.17 16.26 23.96
CA THR A 34 0.22 17.30 24.35
C THR A 34 0.17 18.42 23.31
N ASN A 35 1.32 18.89 22.81
CA ASN A 35 1.39 19.88 21.73
C ASN A 35 0.80 19.37 20.40
N TYR A 36 1.05 18.11 20.04
CA TYR A 36 0.45 17.50 18.84
C TYR A 36 -1.07 17.38 18.96
N LEU A 37 -1.56 17.03 20.15
CA LEU A 37 -2.99 16.86 20.41
C LEU A 37 -3.72 18.18 20.58
N HIS A 38 -3.09 19.21 21.14
CA HIS A 38 -3.66 20.56 21.23
C HIS A 38 -3.90 21.20 19.87
N LYS A 39 -3.13 20.80 18.84
CA LYS A 39 -3.43 21.20 17.45
C LYS A 39 -4.76 20.64 16.93
N LYS A 40 -5.35 19.66 17.61
CA LYS A 40 -6.51 18.89 17.12
C LYS A 40 -7.68 18.81 18.12
N TYR A 41 -7.45 19.03 19.40
CA TYR A 41 -8.45 18.88 20.48
C TYR A 41 -8.19 19.83 21.66
N ASP A 42 -9.26 20.24 22.37
CA ASP A 42 -9.18 21.07 23.58
C ASP A 42 -8.47 20.39 24.77
N ASN A 43 -7.84 21.19 25.64
CA ASN A 43 -6.97 20.73 26.74
C ASN A 43 -7.57 19.62 27.63
N LYS A 44 -8.84 19.75 28.03
CA LYS A 44 -9.50 18.76 28.89
C LYS A 44 -9.67 17.39 28.22
N LYS A 45 -9.84 17.36 26.90
CA LYS A 45 -9.94 16.11 26.12
C LYS A 45 -8.57 15.47 25.91
N VAL A 46 -7.54 16.29 25.75
CA VAL A 46 -6.15 15.85 25.59
C VAL A 46 -5.65 15.11 26.82
N GLN A 47 -5.80 15.69 28.02
CA GLN A 47 -5.34 15.04 29.26
C GLN A 47 -6.02 13.69 29.48
N LYS A 48 -7.35 13.63 29.29
CA LYS A 48 -8.11 12.39 29.43
C LYS A 48 -7.68 11.31 28.42
N LEU A 49 -7.34 11.71 27.19
CA LEU A 49 -6.82 10.80 26.16
C LEU A 49 -5.46 10.22 26.53
N ILE A 50 -4.58 11.06 27.07
CA ILE A 50 -3.25 10.67 27.53
C ILE A 50 -3.36 9.69 28.70
N ASP A 51 -4.13 10.03 29.73
CA ASP A 51 -4.28 9.16 30.92
C ASP A 51 -4.89 7.79 30.53
N ASP A 52 -5.89 7.78 29.65
CA ASP A 52 -6.51 6.56 29.10
C ASP A 52 -5.53 5.73 28.23
N MET A 53 -4.48 6.34 27.67
CA MET A 53 -3.44 5.60 26.96
C MET A 53 -2.44 4.93 27.90
N TYR A 54 -1.91 5.66 28.88
CA TYR A 54 -0.98 5.11 29.87
C TYR A 54 -1.65 4.03 30.74
N ASN A 55 -2.96 4.11 30.95
CA ASN A 55 -3.72 3.05 31.65
C ASN A 55 -3.95 1.79 30.80
N ARG A 56 -3.97 1.91 29.47
CA ARG A 56 -4.29 0.79 28.55
C ARG A 56 -3.06 0.11 27.97
N TYR A 57 -1.92 0.80 27.89
CA TYR A 57 -0.72 0.32 27.21
C TYR A 57 0.53 0.56 28.05
N ASP A 58 1.41 -0.44 28.13
CA ASP A 58 2.75 -0.28 28.68
C ASP A 58 3.70 0.24 27.58
N LEU A 59 3.59 1.54 27.29
CA LEU A 59 4.38 2.21 26.26
C LEU A 59 5.89 2.08 26.48
N THR A 60 6.32 1.94 27.74
CA THR A 60 7.74 1.79 28.09
C THR A 60 8.27 0.44 27.62
N GLN A 61 7.63 -0.66 28.02
CA GLN A 61 8.03 -2.00 27.57
C GLN A 61 7.87 -2.15 26.06
N GLU A 62 6.77 -1.63 25.48
CA GLU A 62 6.55 -1.66 24.04
C GLU A 62 7.67 -0.93 23.26
N SER A 63 8.17 0.21 23.77
CA SER A 63 9.29 0.93 23.14
C SER A 63 10.62 0.15 23.21
N ILE A 64 10.87 -0.55 24.32
CA ILE A 64 12.06 -1.40 24.49
C ILE A 64 12.01 -2.55 23.50
N ASP A 65 10.86 -3.19 23.34
CA ASP A 65 10.70 -4.29 22.41
C ASP A 65 10.81 -3.85 20.95
N ILE A 66 10.31 -2.67 20.59
CA ILE A 66 10.54 -2.09 19.25
C ILE A 66 12.03 -1.87 19.00
N ARG A 67 12.77 -1.28 19.96
CA ARG A 67 14.22 -1.08 19.82
C ARG A 67 14.97 -2.39 19.65
N ARG A 68 14.68 -3.40 20.46
CA ARG A 68 15.29 -4.74 20.32
C ARG A 68 15.01 -5.35 18.95
N ARG A 69 13.77 -5.20 18.44
CA ARG A 69 13.41 -5.67 17.10
C ARG A 69 14.17 -4.93 16.01
N ASN A 70 14.32 -3.62 16.10
CA ASN A 70 15.09 -2.83 15.14
C ASN A 70 16.57 -3.23 15.14
N GLN A 71 17.20 -3.34 16.32
CA GLN A 71 18.59 -3.80 16.45
C GLN A 71 18.81 -5.18 15.85
N LEU A 72 17.86 -6.11 16.06
CA LEU A 72 17.90 -7.43 15.46
C LEU A 72 17.77 -7.36 13.92
N SER A 73 16.88 -6.51 13.42
CA SER A 73 16.68 -6.26 11.99
C SER A 73 17.97 -5.75 11.33
N ASP A 74 18.60 -4.73 11.93
CA ASP A 74 19.85 -4.15 11.43
C ASP A 74 20.99 -5.17 11.43
N TYR A 75 21.07 -6.00 12.47
CA TYR A 75 22.03 -7.10 12.54
C TYR A 75 21.80 -8.12 11.41
N ILE A 76 20.56 -8.53 11.15
CA ILE A 76 20.22 -9.45 10.05
C ILE A 76 20.54 -8.83 8.69
N ASP A 77 20.21 -7.56 8.48
CA ASP A 77 20.55 -6.81 7.27
C ASP A 77 22.07 -6.80 7.04
N SER A 78 22.87 -6.60 8.09
CA SER A 78 24.33 -6.63 8.00
C SER A 78 24.87 -8.00 7.54
N ILE A 79 24.28 -9.10 8.01
CA ILE A 79 24.63 -10.47 7.58
C ILE A 79 24.34 -10.64 6.09
N ILE A 80 23.15 -10.20 5.64
CA ILE A 80 22.77 -10.31 4.23
C ILE A 80 23.67 -9.46 3.34
N LEU A 81 23.96 -8.23 3.72
CA LEU A 81 24.89 -7.36 2.99
C LEU A 81 26.29 -7.99 2.88
N SER A 82 26.78 -8.65 3.93
CA SER A 82 28.03 -9.42 3.88
C SER A 82 27.93 -10.55 2.87
N ARG A 83 26.85 -11.34 2.88
CA ARG A 83 26.66 -12.46 1.93
C ARG A 83 26.58 -11.99 0.48
N ILE A 84 25.89 -10.88 0.22
CA ILE A 84 25.83 -10.27 -1.12
C ILE A 84 27.25 -9.87 -1.58
N ARG A 85 28.01 -9.21 -0.70
CA ARG A 85 29.40 -8.82 -0.97
C ARG A 85 30.32 -10.00 -1.25
N ASP A 86 30.19 -11.08 -0.47
CA ASP A 86 30.98 -12.30 -0.66
C ASP A 86 30.61 -13.03 -1.96
N SER A 87 29.32 -13.04 -2.30
CA SER A 87 28.80 -13.58 -3.56
C SER A 87 29.36 -12.80 -4.76
N TYR A 88 29.37 -11.47 -4.67
CA TYR A 88 29.98 -10.59 -5.68
C TYR A 88 31.47 -10.87 -5.87
N LYS A 89 32.24 -10.92 -4.78
CA LYS A 89 33.70 -11.17 -4.82
C LYS A 89 34.06 -12.55 -5.37
N SER A 90 33.23 -13.56 -5.08
CA SER A 90 33.49 -14.94 -5.49
C SER A 90 32.86 -15.31 -6.83
N SER A 91 32.07 -14.39 -7.43
CA SER A 91 31.26 -14.63 -8.62
C SER A 91 30.34 -15.87 -8.50
N LYS A 92 29.98 -16.23 -7.26
CA LYS A 92 29.04 -17.31 -6.97
C LYS A 92 27.67 -16.71 -6.70
N LEU A 93 26.62 -17.38 -7.18
CA LEU A 93 25.26 -17.00 -6.87
C LEU A 93 24.98 -17.18 -5.37
N LEU A 94 24.31 -16.20 -4.77
CA LEU A 94 23.83 -16.32 -3.40
C LEU A 94 22.75 -17.40 -3.34
N ASP A 95 22.98 -18.43 -2.52
CA ASP A 95 22.03 -19.50 -2.30
C ASP A 95 20.86 -19.03 -1.43
N ILE A 96 19.74 -18.70 -2.09
CA ILE A 96 18.50 -18.24 -1.46
C ILE A 96 17.82 -19.31 -0.59
N ASP A 97 18.12 -20.60 -0.84
CA ASP A 97 17.50 -21.71 -0.11
C ASP A 97 18.16 -21.95 1.24
N SER A 98 19.45 -21.61 1.35
CA SER A 98 20.20 -21.64 2.60
C SER A 98 19.79 -20.56 3.61
N LEU A 99 18.97 -19.59 3.21
CA LEU A 99 18.49 -18.52 4.07
C LEU A 99 17.34 -19.02 4.95
N ASP A 100 17.36 -18.64 6.23
CA ASP A 100 16.15 -18.74 7.06
C ASP A 100 15.13 -17.66 6.66
N GLU A 101 13.92 -17.73 7.23
CA GLU A 101 12.84 -16.80 6.90
C GLU A 101 13.23 -15.33 7.08
N LEU A 102 13.90 -14.99 8.18
CA LEU A 102 14.27 -13.60 8.48
C LEU A 102 15.34 -13.08 7.51
N LYS A 103 16.33 -13.91 7.20
CA LYS A 103 17.37 -13.61 6.21
C LYS A 103 16.80 -13.50 4.80
N PHE A 104 15.83 -14.33 4.44
CA PHE A 104 15.14 -14.24 3.16
C PHE A 104 14.38 -12.91 3.03
N LYS A 105 13.64 -12.51 4.05
CA LYS A 105 12.96 -11.20 4.09
C LYS A 105 13.94 -10.04 3.97
N ALA A 106 15.07 -10.11 4.67
CA ALA A 106 16.14 -9.11 4.55
C ALA A 106 16.76 -9.08 3.15
N LEU A 107 16.97 -10.22 2.49
CA LEU A 107 17.41 -10.26 1.08
C LEU A 107 16.40 -9.55 0.17
N ILE A 108 15.10 -9.83 0.31
CA ILE A 108 14.06 -9.17 -0.49
C ILE A 108 14.04 -7.65 -0.20
N LYS A 109 14.21 -7.23 1.06
CA LYS A 109 14.36 -5.81 1.40
C LYS A 109 15.51 -5.15 0.65
N GLN A 110 16.71 -5.77 0.63
CA GLN A 110 17.86 -5.24 -0.11
C GLN A 110 17.63 -5.22 -1.62
N LEU A 111 16.97 -6.24 -2.17
CA LEU A 111 16.57 -6.32 -3.57
C LEU A 111 15.66 -5.14 -3.92
N ILE A 112 14.61 -4.90 -3.14
CA ILE A 112 13.65 -3.82 -3.35
C ILE A 112 14.33 -2.45 -3.28
N LEU A 113 15.19 -2.21 -2.29
CA LEU A 113 15.99 -0.97 -2.22
C LEU A 113 16.89 -0.80 -3.45
N HIS A 114 17.51 -1.89 -3.91
CA HIS A 114 18.36 -1.88 -5.09
C HIS A 114 17.60 -1.48 -6.36
N PHE A 115 16.33 -1.87 -6.52
CA PHE A 115 15.49 -1.46 -7.66
C PHE A 115 14.86 -0.08 -7.51
N GLY A 116 15.29 0.73 -6.54
CA GLY A 116 14.89 2.13 -6.40
C GLY A 116 13.53 2.33 -5.74
N TYR A 117 13.10 1.39 -4.92
CA TYR A 117 11.93 1.54 -4.06
C TYR A 117 12.37 2.10 -2.70
N GLU A 118 11.55 2.96 -2.12
CA GLU A 118 11.76 3.58 -0.82
C GLU A 118 10.81 2.99 0.22
N ILE A 119 11.31 2.69 1.43
CA ILE A 119 10.50 2.08 2.48
C ILE A 119 9.66 3.16 3.18
N LEU A 120 8.33 3.05 3.10
CA LEU A 120 7.42 3.92 3.84
C LEU A 120 7.20 3.43 5.27
N PHE A 121 6.99 2.13 5.42
CA PHE A 121 6.50 1.56 6.66
C PHE A 121 6.81 0.06 6.73
N SER A 122 7.23 -0.41 7.90
CA SER A 122 7.37 -1.83 8.21
C SER A 122 6.34 -2.19 9.29
N PRO A 123 5.29 -2.97 8.98
CA PRO A 123 4.31 -3.38 9.99
C PRO A 123 4.96 -4.16 11.13
N ALA A 124 4.57 -3.84 12.37
CA ALA A 124 5.11 -4.51 13.56
C ALA A 124 4.71 -6.01 13.66
N ASP A 125 3.57 -6.39 13.07
CA ASP A 125 3.09 -7.76 12.98
C ASP A 125 3.49 -8.38 11.62
N TYR A 126 4.71 -8.89 11.54
CA TYR A 126 5.37 -9.55 10.39
C TYR A 126 4.64 -10.75 9.74
N LYS A 127 3.38 -11.01 10.08
CA LYS A 127 2.68 -12.24 9.67
C LYS A 127 2.08 -12.16 8.27
N ASN A 128 1.98 -10.97 7.69
CA ASN A 128 1.03 -10.72 6.62
C ASN A 128 1.51 -9.73 5.53
N ILE A 129 2.36 -8.79 5.90
CA ILE A 129 3.09 -7.86 5.03
C ILE A 129 4.43 -7.65 5.72
N ASP A 130 5.53 -7.73 4.98
CA ASP A 130 6.86 -7.49 5.54
C ASP A 130 7.18 -6.00 5.53
N ILE A 131 7.02 -5.36 4.37
CA ILE A 131 7.29 -3.94 4.17
C ILE A 131 6.26 -3.33 3.23
N ILE A 132 6.02 -2.04 3.42
CA ILE A 132 5.30 -1.19 2.49
C ILE A 132 6.31 -0.19 1.94
N VAL A 133 6.39 -0.15 0.63
CA VAL A 133 7.30 0.73 -0.10
C VAL A 133 6.51 1.68 -0.97
N HIS A 134 7.20 2.70 -1.47
CA HIS A 134 6.74 3.45 -2.61
C HIS A 134 7.83 3.53 -3.67
N ARG A 135 7.40 3.74 -4.90
CA ARG A 135 8.27 4.11 -6.00
C ARG A 135 7.51 5.09 -6.88
N LYS A 136 8.09 6.26 -7.09
CA LYS A 136 7.34 7.42 -7.57
C LYS A 136 6.11 7.60 -6.64
N ASP A 137 4.91 7.65 -7.20
CA ASP A 137 3.66 7.84 -6.45
C ASP A 137 2.89 6.55 -6.14
N VAL A 138 3.44 5.37 -6.46
CA VAL A 138 2.77 4.09 -6.24
C VAL A 138 3.19 3.49 -4.91
N LYS A 139 2.22 3.16 -4.05
CA LYS A 139 2.38 2.47 -2.78
C LYS A 139 2.16 0.97 -2.94
N ILE A 140 3.12 0.20 -2.43
CA ILE A 140 3.24 -1.22 -2.76
C ILE A 140 3.41 -2.01 -1.48
N ALA A 141 2.55 -3.01 -1.28
CA ALA A 141 2.70 -3.98 -0.21
C ALA A 141 3.62 -5.12 -0.65
N ILE A 142 4.60 -5.50 0.16
CA ILE A 142 5.51 -6.60 -0.14
C ILE A 142 5.38 -7.67 0.93
N LEU A 143 5.24 -8.92 0.48
CA LEU A 143 5.30 -10.10 1.31
C LEU A 143 6.29 -11.10 0.72
N SER A 144 7.11 -11.67 1.59
CA SER A 144 8.13 -12.67 1.26
C SER A 144 7.82 -13.94 2.03
N VAL A 145 7.68 -15.05 1.31
CA VAL A 145 7.34 -16.36 1.85
C VAL A 145 8.49 -17.30 1.62
N LYS A 146 9.24 -17.58 2.69
CA LYS A 146 10.24 -18.66 2.70
C LYS A 146 9.52 -19.98 2.95
N SER A 147 9.77 -20.99 2.12
CA SER A 147 9.18 -22.33 2.27
C SER A 147 10.14 -23.42 1.80
N ASP A 148 9.78 -24.68 2.08
CA ASP A 148 10.54 -25.85 1.65
C ASP A 148 10.41 -26.06 0.14
N LEU A 149 11.47 -26.52 -0.53
CA LEU A 149 11.52 -26.66 -2.00
C LEU A 149 10.37 -27.48 -2.62
N ASN A 150 9.82 -28.42 -1.86
CA ASN A 150 8.73 -29.29 -2.30
C ASN A 150 7.33 -28.69 -2.05
N SER A 151 7.26 -27.48 -1.49
CA SER A 151 6.02 -26.81 -1.15
C SER A 151 5.68 -25.72 -2.17
N LEU A 152 4.39 -25.59 -2.45
CA LEU A 152 3.84 -24.56 -3.33
C LEU A 152 3.12 -23.51 -2.50
N VAL A 153 3.25 -22.25 -2.93
CA VAL A 153 2.48 -21.15 -2.34
C VAL A 153 1.10 -21.10 -3.00
N GLY A 154 0.07 -21.32 -2.19
CA GLY A 154 -1.32 -21.40 -2.66
C GLY A 154 -2.08 -20.06 -2.64
N ILE A 155 -3.27 -20.09 -3.25
CA ILE A 155 -4.22 -18.96 -3.41
C ILE A 155 -4.49 -18.20 -2.10
N LYS A 156 -4.56 -18.91 -0.96
CA LYS A 156 -4.88 -18.31 0.34
C LYS A 156 -3.92 -17.16 0.70
N THR A 157 -2.63 -17.35 0.46
CA THR A 157 -1.59 -16.36 0.75
C THR A 157 -1.76 -15.11 -0.11
N ILE A 158 -2.11 -15.28 -1.38
CA ILE A 158 -2.30 -14.19 -2.35
C ILE A 158 -3.52 -13.34 -1.96
N ARG A 159 -4.65 -13.99 -1.67
CA ARG A 159 -5.87 -13.32 -1.19
C ARG A 159 -5.63 -12.55 0.11
N GLN A 160 -4.89 -13.15 1.04
CA GLN A 160 -4.55 -12.53 2.31
C GLN A 160 -3.65 -11.30 2.11
N LEU A 161 -2.64 -11.40 1.24
CA LEU A 161 -1.81 -10.25 0.88
C LEU A 161 -2.65 -9.13 0.29
N ARG A 162 -3.51 -9.40 -0.69
CA ARG A 162 -4.37 -8.37 -1.30
C ARG A 162 -5.31 -7.72 -0.29
N TYR A 163 -5.95 -8.51 0.57
CA TYR A 163 -6.84 -8.00 1.61
C TYR A 163 -6.11 -7.00 2.52
N ILE A 164 -4.87 -7.29 2.88
CA ILE A 164 -4.09 -6.46 3.81
C ILE A 164 -3.45 -5.28 3.07
N ALA A 165 -3.02 -5.46 1.82
CA ALA A 165 -2.62 -4.36 0.94
C ALA A 165 -3.75 -3.32 0.81
N ASN A 166 -5.00 -3.77 0.63
CA ASN A 166 -6.18 -2.90 0.64
C ASN A 166 -6.34 -2.17 1.97
N HIS A 167 -6.12 -2.86 3.10
CA HIS A 167 -6.19 -2.24 4.43
C HIS A 167 -5.22 -1.06 4.57
N TYR A 168 -4.04 -1.16 3.97
CA TYR A 168 -3.04 -0.10 3.98
C TYR A 168 -3.14 0.87 2.80
N HIS A 169 -4.16 0.75 1.95
CA HIS A 169 -4.32 1.55 0.73
C HIS A 169 -3.09 1.45 -0.19
N CYS A 170 -2.53 0.25 -0.35
CA CYS A 170 -1.52 0.01 -1.37
C CYS A 170 -2.22 -0.29 -2.70
N GLU A 171 -1.75 0.30 -3.79
CA GLU A 171 -2.31 0.06 -5.11
C GLU A 171 -1.85 -1.30 -5.64
N GLN A 172 -0.58 -1.63 -5.41
CA GLN A 172 0.00 -2.90 -5.83
C GLN A 172 0.42 -3.75 -4.64
N ALA A 173 0.54 -5.05 -4.90
CA ALA A 173 1.14 -5.98 -3.97
C ALA A 173 2.09 -6.92 -4.70
N LEU A 174 3.26 -7.18 -4.12
CA LEU A 174 4.27 -8.10 -4.63
C LEU A 174 4.45 -9.25 -3.64
N LEU A 175 4.43 -10.48 -4.16
CA LEU A 175 4.66 -11.69 -3.39
C LEU A 175 5.92 -12.39 -3.89
N PHE A 176 6.91 -12.52 -3.02
CA PHE A 176 8.17 -13.20 -3.29
C PHE A 176 8.20 -14.56 -2.60
N THR A 177 8.73 -15.57 -3.27
CA THR A 177 9.02 -16.86 -2.63
C THR A 177 10.27 -17.49 -3.20
N ASN A 178 10.95 -18.32 -2.39
CA ASN A 178 12.04 -19.16 -2.85
C ASN A 178 11.53 -20.44 -3.54
N THR A 179 10.22 -20.66 -3.67
CA THR A 179 9.65 -21.85 -4.32
C THR A 179 8.78 -21.45 -5.51
N TYR A 180 7.71 -22.19 -5.78
CA TYR A 180 6.78 -21.95 -6.88
C TYR A 180 5.37 -21.74 -6.35
N PHE A 181 4.52 -21.12 -7.16
CA PHE A 181 3.11 -20.96 -6.87
C PHE A 181 2.30 -22.14 -7.45
N CYS A 182 1.14 -22.43 -6.86
CA CYS A 182 0.19 -23.34 -7.50
C CYS A 182 -0.31 -22.75 -8.83
N PRO A 183 -0.66 -23.56 -9.85
CA PRO A 183 -1.17 -23.05 -11.13
C PRO A 183 -2.35 -22.09 -10.97
N GLU A 184 -3.31 -22.40 -10.09
CA GLU A 184 -4.50 -21.59 -9.85
C GLU A 184 -4.18 -20.25 -9.18
N ALA A 185 -2.98 -20.12 -8.63
CA ALA A 185 -2.51 -18.92 -7.94
C ALA A 185 -2.20 -17.79 -8.94
N PHE A 186 -1.80 -18.13 -10.17
CA PHE A 186 -1.49 -17.14 -11.21
C PHE A 186 -2.75 -16.42 -11.70
N ASP A 187 -3.81 -17.17 -12.01
CA ASP A 187 -5.09 -16.60 -12.45
C ASP A 187 -5.69 -15.69 -11.36
N GLU A 188 -5.68 -16.16 -10.12
CA GLU A 188 -6.13 -15.35 -8.97
C GLU A 188 -5.30 -14.06 -8.86
N ALA A 189 -3.97 -14.17 -8.91
CA ALA A 189 -3.09 -13.01 -8.74
C ALA A 189 -3.32 -11.94 -9.80
N VAL A 190 -3.59 -12.34 -11.05
CA VAL A 190 -3.98 -11.41 -12.12
C VAL A 190 -5.31 -10.76 -11.82
N GLU A 191 -6.32 -11.53 -11.40
CA GLU A 191 -7.66 -11.00 -11.09
C GLU A 191 -7.63 -9.97 -9.96
N ILE A 192 -6.82 -10.21 -8.92
CA ILE A 192 -6.77 -9.36 -7.72
C ILE A 192 -5.56 -8.41 -7.69
N GLY A 193 -4.81 -8.28 -8.78
CA GLY A 193 -3.71 -7.30 -8.90
C GLY A 193 -2.56 -7.56 -7.90
N VAL A 194 -2.08 -8.79 -7.83
CA VAL A 194 -0.88 -9.20 -7.09
C VAL A 194 0.18 -9.67 -8.09
N THR A 195 1.40 -9.18 -7.98
CA THR A 195 2.52 -9.63 -8.81
C THR A 195 3.29 -10.75 -8.10
N LEU A 196 3.50 -11.86 -8.79
CA LEU A 196 4.14 -13.07 -8.26
C LEU A 196 5.58 -13.22 -8.75
N PHE A 197 6.50 -13.37 -7.78
CA PHE A 197 7.93 -13.66 -7.99
C PHE A 197 8.27 -15.01 -7.35
N ASP A 198 8.29 -16.05 -8.18
CA ASP A 198 8.77 -17.38 -7.82
C ASP A 198 10.29 -17.46 -7.97
N ARG A 199 10.87 -18.64 -7.70
CA ARG A 199 12.30 -18.90 -7.86
C ARG A 199 12.84 -18.42 -9.22
N ASP A 200 12.16 -18.78 -10.31
CA ASP A 200 12.68 -18.57 -11.66
C ASP A 200 12.76 -17.08 -12.00
N LYS A 201 11.79 -16.28 -11.50
CA LYS A 201 11.85 -14.83 -11.58
C LYS A 201 12.82 -14.22 -10.56
N LEU A 202 12.95 -14.80 -9.39
CA LEU A 202 13.76 -14.25 -8.30
C LEU A 202 15.27 -14.40 -8.52
N ILE A 203 15.73 -15.55 -9.02
CA ILE A 203 17.15 -15.83 -9.22
C ILE A 203 17.86 -14.78 -10.11
N PRO A 204 17.32 -14.41 -11.30
CA PRO A 204 17.94 -13.40 -12.14
C PRO A 204 18.05 -12.03 -11.45
N ILE A 205 17.01 -11.65 -10.70
CA ILE A 205 16.94 -10.35 -10.02
C ILE A 205 17.93 -10.31 -8.84
N VAL A 206 18.09 -11.42 -8.10
CA VAL A 206 19.12 -11.57 -7.07
C VAL A 206 20.52 -11.52 -7.67
N LYS A 207 20.71 -12.13 -8.84
CA LYS A 207 21.97 -12.03 -9.57
C LYS A 207 22.28 -10.58 -9.94
N ASP A 208 21.31 -9.82 -10.44
CA ASP A 208 21.49 -8.40 -10.74
C ASP A 208 21.85 -7.56 -9.51
N LEU A 209 21.22 -7.85 -8.37
CA LEU A 209 21.59 -7.27 -7.08
C LEU A 209 23.06 -7.53 -6.73
N ILE A 210 23.53 -8.76 -6.92
CA ILE A 210 24.91 -9.18 -6.62
C ILE A 210 25.88 -8.52 -7.60
N ASP A 211 25.62 -8.58 -8.90
CA ASP A 211 26.49 -8.08 -9.97
C ASP A 211 26.63 -6.55 -9.92
N GLY A 212 25.74 -5.87 -9.20
CA GLY A 212 25.89 -4.45 -8.87
C GLY A 212 25.75 -3.54 -10.09
N ARG A 213 24.94 -3.94 -11.08
CA ARG A 213 24.69 -3.13 -12.29
C ARG A 213 24.28 -1.71 -11.87
N ARG A 214 24.99 -0.71 -12.40
CA ARG A 214 24.85 0.70 -12.03
C ARG A 214 23.42 1.17 -12.33
N GLN A 215 22.94 2.15 -11.56
CA GLN A 215 21.59 2.75 -11.70
C GLN A 215 21.24 3.13 -13.15
N GLU A 216 22.22 3.51 -13.97
CA GLU A 216 22.02 3.89 -15.38
C GLU A 216 21.65 2.72 -16.30
N GLU A 217 22.14 1.50 -16.04
CA GLU A 217 21.78 0.30 -16.82
C GLU A 217 20.44 -0.31 -16.37
N LYS A 218 19.99 -0.01 -15.14
CA LYS A 218 18.65 -0.39 -14.66
C LYS A 218 17.54 0.33 -15.40
N GLN A 219 17.79 1.56 -15.83
CA GLN A 219 16.84 2.33 -16.64
C GLN A 219 16.50 1.55 -17.92
N TYR A 220 17.46 0.83 -18.52
CA TYR A 220 17.25 0.03 -19.73
C TYR A 220 16.38 -1.22 -19.52
N LEU A 221 16.53 -1.96 -18.40
CA LEU A 221 15.70 -3.13 -18.09
C LEU A 221 14.25 -2.75 -17.71
N LEU A 222 14.05 -1.51 -17.27
CA LEU A 222 12.72 -0.93 -17.00
C LEU A 222 12.11 -0.33 -18.27
N ASN A 223 12.92 0.18 -19.20
CA ASN A 223 12.46 0.73 -20.48
C ASN A 223 11.85 -0.34 -21.40
N GLU A 224 12.25 -1.62 -21.29
CA GLU A 224 11.56 -2.73 -21.99
C GLU A 224 10.17 -3.03 -21.40
N ILE A 225 9.83 -2.45 -20.24
CA ILE A 225 8.47 -2.43 -19.65
C ILE A 225 7.78 -1.07 -19.89
N GLU A 226 8.53 -0.02 -20.26
CA GLU A 226 8.06 1.37 -20.44
C GLU A 226 7.81 1.77 -21.91
N GLU A 227 7.68 0.81 -22.84
CA GLU A 227 6.91 1.05 -24.08
C GLU A 227 5.41 0.85 -23.81
N GLN A 228 4.78 1.74 -23.03
CA GLN A 228 3.33 1.97 -23.09
C GLN A 228 2.89 3.22 -22.31
N LYS A 229 2.71 4.30 -23.09
CA LYS A 229 1.68 5.36 -23.02
C LYS A 229 1.60 6.24 -21.77
N ASN A 230 1.07 7.44 -21.99
CA ASN A 230 0.74 8.43 -20.98
C ASN A 230 0.16 7.71 -19.73
N THR A 231 0.85 7.77 -18.60
CA THR A 231 0.33 7.22 -17.34
C THR A 231 0.09 8.36 -16.38
N ILE A 232 -1.13 8.42 -15.85
CA ILE A 232 -1.52 9.32 -14.77
C ILE A 232 -1.79 8.50 -13.53
N TYR A 233 -1.51 9.09 -12.37
CA TYR A 233 -1.74 8.45 -11.09
C TYR A 233 -2.59 9.34 -10.18
N LEU A 234 -3.68 8.78 -9.66
CA LEU A 234 -4.64 9.49 -8.83
C LEU A 234 -4.92 8.69 -7.55
N GLU A 235 -4.59 9.25 -6.38
CA GLU A 235 -4.98 8.72 -5.07
C GLU A 235 -6.51 8.72 -4.96
N GLY A 236 -7.12 7.57 -4.64
CA GLY A 236 -8.58 7.43 -4.59
C GLY A 236 -9.17 7.71 -3.21
N GLU A 237 -10.09 8.68 -3.12
CA GLU A 237 -10.92 8.91 -1.93
C GLU A 237 -12.40 8.57 -2.23
N ILE A 238 -12.95 7.53 -1.61
CA ILE A 238 -14.39 7.22 -1.73
C ILE A 238 -15.14 7.83 -0.55
N LYS A 239 -15.93 8.87 -0.80
CA LYS A 239 -16.79 9.48 0.24
C LYS A 239 -18.15 8.81 0.25
N PHE A 240 -18.39 8.03 1.30
CA PHE A 240 -19.70 7.44 1.57
C PHE A 240 -20.58 8.43 2.37
N PRO A 241 -21.68 8.96 1.81
CA PRO A 241 -22.86 9.12 2.63
C PRO A 241 -23.26 7.70 3.06
N LYS A 242 -23.69 7.46 4.30
CA LYS A 242 -24.06 6.13 4.81
C LYS A 242 -25.07 5.45 3.86
N THR A 243 -24.64 4.51 3.00
CA THR A 243 -25.44 4.12 1.83
C THR A 243 -25.46 2.61 1.55
N LYS A 244 -26.58 2.19 0.96
CA LYS A 244 -26.91 0.82 0.51
C LYS A 244 -26.21 0.47 -0.80
N VAL A 245 -25.86 1.46 -1.61
CA VAL A 245 -25.12 1.25 -2.86
C VAL A 245 -23.64 1.39 -2.55
N GLN A 246 -22.85 0.36 -2.86
CA GLN A 246 -21.43 0.30 -2.58
C GLN A 246 -20.64 0.18 -3.87
N VAL A 247 -19.42 0.72 -3.88
CA VAL A 247 -18.46 0.52 -4.96
C VAL A 247 -17.79 -0.84 -4.74
N VAL A 248 -17.92 -1.74 -5.71
CA VAL A 248 -17.24 -3.04 -5.73
C VAL A 248 -15.79 -2.85 -6.14
N PHE A 249 -15.57 -2.15 -7.26
CA PHE A 249 -14.26 -1.71 -7.70
C PHE A 249 -14.39 -0.43 -8.54
N ILE A 250 -13.27 0.26 -8.66
CA ILE A 250 -13.07 1.34 -9.62
C ILE A 250 -11.63 1.24 -10.13
N LYS A 251 -11.45 1.44 -11.42
CA LYS A 251 -10.17 1.62 -12.08
C LYS A 251 -10.23 2.86 -12.97
N TYR A 252 -9.08 3.40 -13.29
CA TYR A 252 -8.95 4.46 -14.26
C TYR A 252 -7.78 4.16 -15.20
N TYR A 253 -7.85 4.71 -16.41
CA TYR A 253 -6.80 4.58 -17.42
C TYR A 253 -6.91 5.74 -18.41
N ILE A 254 -5.81 5.98 -19.14
CA ILE A 254 -5.82 6.86 -20.30
C ILE A 254 -6.21 6.01 -21.49
N ASP A 255 -7.27 6.41 -22.18
CA ASP A 255 -7.70 5.73 -23.39
C ASP A 255 -6.70 5.96 -24.52
N GLU A 256 -6.27 4.87 -25.13
CA GLU A 256 -5.17 4.87 -26.10
C GLU A 256 -5.48 5.57 -27.43
N ASP A 257 -6.77 5.66 -27.78
CA ASP A 257 -7.24 6.21 -29.05
C ASP A 257 -7.70 7.67 -28.89
N THR A 258 -8.24 8.02 -27.71
CA THR A 258 -8.83 9.33 -27.43
C THR A 258 -8.02 10.22 -26.50
N ASP A 259 -6.98 9.68 -25.85
CA ASP A 259 -6.23 10.35 -24.76
C ASP A 259 -7.13 10.83 -23.60
N TYR A 260 -8.33 10.26 -23.44
CA TYR A 260 -9.26 10.64 -22.37
C TYR A 260 -8.97 9.89 -21.08
N LEU A 261 -9.14 10.57 -19.94
CA LEU A 261 -9.07 9.92 -18.64
C LEU A 261 -10.39 9.20 -18.40
N ILE A 262 -10.36 7.88 -18.48
CA ILE A 262 -11.54 7.04 -18.26
C ILE A 262 -11.51 6.49 -16.85
N PHE A 263 -12.64 6.58 -16.17
CA PHE A 263 -12.94 5.84 -14.95
C PHE A 263 -14.01 4.80 -15.27
N GLU A 264 -13.79 3.57 -14.85
CA GLU A 264 -14.78 2.50 -14.92
C GLU A 264 -14.83 1.72 -13.62
N GLY A 265 -16.03 1.26 -13.29
CA GLY A 265 -16.22 0.55 -12.04
C GLY A 265 -17.53 -0.20 -11.99
N LYS A 266 -17.74 -0.84 -10.85
CA LYS A 266 -18.94 -1.61 -10.57
C LYS A 266 -19.53 -1.18 -9.23
N LEU A 267 -20.84 -1.05 -9.20
CA LEU A 267 -21.65 -0.75 -8.03
C LEU A 267 -22.53 -1.95 -7.69
N ILE A 268 -22.81 -2.13 -6.40
CA ILE A 268 -23.76 -3.13 -5.90
C ILE A 268 -24.73 -2.51 -4.91
N ASN A 269 -26.01 -2.82 -5.00
CA ASN A 269 -26.99 -2.46 -3.98
C ASN A 269 -27.06 -3.54 -2.89
N THR A 270 -26.39 -3.32 -1.76
CA THR A 270 -26.45 -4.18 -0.58
C THR A 270 -27.70 -3.94 0.29
N GLY A 271 -28.52 -2.95 -0.07
CA GLY A 271 -29.76 -2.63 0.63
C GLY A 271 -30.94 -3.50 0.22
N LYS A 272 -31.86 -3.74 1.18
CA LYS A 272 -33.10 -4.51 0.96
C LYS A 272 -34.10 -3.87 -0.02
N ARG A 273 -33.86 -2.65 -0.51
CA ARG A 273 -34.79 -1.87 -1.33
C ARG A 273 -34.08 -1.33 -2.57
N PRO A 274 -34.79 -1.14 -3.69
CA PRO A 274 -34.19 -0.58 -4.89
C PRO A 274 -33.67 0.85 -4.67
N ALA A 275 -32.59 1.17 -5.38
CA ALA A 275 -32.05 2.52 -5.50
C ALA A 275 -32.34 3.05 -6.91
N SER A 276 -32.83 4.28 -7.02
CA SER A 276 -33.15 4.92 -8.31
C SER A 276 -32.29 6.16 -8.53
N ASN A 277 -32.12 6.58 -9.78
CA ASN A 277 -31.34 7.78 -10.13
C ASN A 277 -29.90 7.72 -9.56
N VAL A 278 -29.23 6.57 -9.69
CA VAL A 278 -27.85 6.42 -9.20
C VAL A 278 -26.92 7.27 -10.05
N ARG A 279 -26.13 8.12 -9.40
CA ARG A 279 -25.15 9.00 -10.02
C ARG A 279 -23.79 8.82 -9.34
N VAL A 280 -22.76 8.84 -10.17
CA VAL A 280 -21.35 8.82 -9.75
C VAL A 280 -20.77 10.19 -10.00
N GLU A 281 -20.44 10.90 -8.93
CA GLU A 281 -19.68 12.16 -9.00
C GLU A 281 -18.19 11.82 -8.83
N ILE A 282 -17.36 12.24 -9.79
CA ILE A 282 -15.89 12.13 -9.69
C ILE A 282 -15.31 13.54 -9.70
N LYS A 283 -14.50 13.84 -8.69
CA LYS A 283 -13.71 15.08 -8.57
C LYS A 283 -12.24 14.76 -8.69
N LEU A 284 -11.49 15.57 -9.42
CA LEU A 284 -10.04 15.45 -9.57
C LEU A 284 -9.38 16.63 -8.87
N PHE A 285 -8.31 16.34 -8.13
CA PHE A 285 -7.60 17.31 -7.31
C PHE A 285 -6.13 17.37 -7.68
N ASN A 286 -5.57 18.57 -7.58
CA ASN A 286 -4.13 18.79 -7.70
C ASN A 286 -3.38 18.49 -6.38
N ARG A 287 -2.05 18.62 -6.42
CA ARG A 287 -1.16 18.45 -5.25
C ARG A 287 -1.41 19.45 -4.12
N ASN A 288 -1.99 20.61 -4.41
CA ASN A 288 -2.39 21.61 -3.42
C ASN A 288 -3.75 21.32 -2.79
N ASN A 289 -4.38 20.19 -3.17
CA ASN A 289 -5.71 19.76 -2.74
C ASN A 289 -6.86 20.66 -3.24
N ASP A 290 -6.63 21.42 -4.31
CA ASP A 290 -7.66 22.16 -5.04
C ASP A 290 -8.42 21.20 -5.97
N CYS A 291 -9.75 21.33 -6.02
CA CYS A 291 -10.57 20.58 -6.98
C CYS A 291 -10.45 21.25 -8.35
N ILE A 292 -9.81 20.58 -9.32
CA ILE A 292 -9.57 21.11 -10.66
C ILE A 292 -10.70 20.72 -11.60
N TYR A 293 -11.10 19.44 -11.57
CA TYR A 293 -12.19 18.93 -12.41
C TYR A 293 -13.24 18.25 -11.56
N SER A 294 -14.50 18.32 -11.99
CA SER A 294 -15.62 17.66 -11.33
C SER A 294 -16.66 17.33 -12.37
N SER A 295 -17.09 16.07 -12.42
CA SER A 295 -18.16 15.66 -13.32
C SER A 295 -19.11 14.67 -12.64
N ASN A 296 -20.36 14.70 -13.09
CA ASN A 296 -21.46 13.91 -12.57
C ASN A 296 -21.97 12.99 -13.67
N PHE A 297 -21.78 11.69 -13.50
CA PHE A 297 -22.11 10.68 -14.49
C PHE A 297 -23.35 9.90 -14.06
N PRO A 298 -24.44 9.92 -14.83
CA PRO A 298 -25.57 9.06 -14.57
C PRO A 298 -25.17 7.60 -14.84
N VAL A 299 -25.58 6.69 -13.97
CA VAL A 299 -25.52 5.26 -14.28
C VAL A 299 -26.67 4.94 -15.23
N GLU A 300 -26.40 4.24 -16.33
CA GLU A 300 -27.41 3.93 -17.38
C GLU A 300 -28.67 3.25 -16.83
N LYS A 301 -28.53 2.58 -15.69
CA LYS A 301 -29.62 1.86 -15.03
C LYS A 301 -30.47 2.81 -14.17
N GLU A 302 -31.72 3.02 -14.58
CA GLU A 302 -32.68 3.85 -13.85
C GLU A 302 -32.95 3.37 -12.41
N LYS A 303 -32.95 2.04 -12.20
CA LYS A 303 -33.29 1.39 -10.93
C LYS A 303 -32.41 0.16 -10.68
N LEU A 304 -31.71 0.16 -9.55
CA LEU A 304 -30.82 -0.91 -9.09
C LEU A 304 -31.49 -1.70 -7.95
N GLU A 305 -31.91 -2.92 -8.24
CA GLU A 305 -32.62 -3.80 -7.31
C GLU A 305 -31.71 -4.34 -6.19
N SER A 306 -32.29 -4.94 -5.16
CA SER A 306 -31.52 -5.50 -4.03
C SER A 306 -30.57 -6.62 -4.48
N LYS A 307 -29.31 -6.56 -4.04
CA LYS A 307 -28.20 -7.46 -4.43
C LYS A 307 -27.80 -7.38 -5.90
N GLU A 308 -28.36 -6.43 -6.63
CA GLU A 308 -28.07 -6.26 -8.04
C GLU A 308 -26.80 -5.43 -8.24
N GLU A 309 -26.04 -5.77 -9.27
CA GLU A 309 -24.85 -5.06 -9.70
C GLU A 309 -25.11 -4.25 -10.97
N THR A 310 -24.36 -3.16 -11.12
CA THR A 310 -24.33 -2.37 -12.36
C THR A 310 -22.94 -1.77 -12.56
N THR A 311 -22.55 -1.59 -13.81
CA THR A 311 -21.29 -0.94 -14.18
C THR A 311 -21.52 0.55 -14.40
N PHE A 312 -20.44 1.33 -14.31
CA PHE A 312 -20.38 2.71 -14.78
C PHE A 312 -19.08 2.91 -15.56
N LYS A 313 -19.13 3.78 -16.57
CA LYS A 313 -17.99 4.24 -17.33
C LYS A 313 -18.14 5.73 -17.55
N CYS A 314 -17.09 6.48 -17.30
CA CYS A 314 -17.09 7.94 -17.39
C CYS A 314 -15.74 8.43 -17.88
N SER A 315 -15.76 9.41 -18.80
CA SER A 315 -14.57 10.03 -19.38
C SER A 315 -14.46 11.50 -18.96
N PHE A 316 -13.23 11.96 -18.80
CA PHE A 316 -12.87 13.38 -18.81
C PHE A 316 -12.16 13.69 -20.12
N ASP A 317 -12.81 14.46 -20.98
CA ASP A 317 -12.33 14.93 -22.30
C ASP A 317 -11.68 16.33 -22.23
N GLU A 318 -11.89 17.07 -21.15
CA GLU A 318 -11.44 18.46 -20.98
C GLU A 318 -10.08 18.63 -20.28
N ILE A 319 -9.31 17.57 -20.03
CA ILE A 319 -8.04 17.66 -19.27
C ILE A 319 -6.86 17.85 -20.24
N PRO A 320 -6.25 19.05 -20.33
CA PRO A 320 -5.08 19.27 -21.17
C PRO A 320 -3.92 18.39 -20.72
N GLN A 321 -3.14 17.82 -21.65
CA GLN A 321 -2.07 16.86 -21.35
C GLN A 321 -1.06 17.32 -20.29
N HIS A 322 -0.77 18.63 -20.22
CA HIS A 322 0.13 19.20 -19.21
C HIS A 322 -0.43 19.22 -17.78
N ASP A 323 -1.75 19.14 -17.61
CA ASP A 323 -2.38 19.10 -16.29
C ASP A 323 -2.38 17.68 -15.68
N TRP A 324 -2.10 16.64 -16.47
CA TRP A 324 -2.12 15.25 -16.00
C TRP A 324 -1.08 14.99 -14.92
N GLU A 325 0.10 15.62 -15.02
CA GLU A 325 1.16 15.53 -14.01
C GLU A 325 0.81 16.26 -12.70
N ASN A 326 -0.12 17.21 -12.77
CA ASN A 326 -0.53 18.03 -11.64
C ASN A 326 -1.69 17.40 -10.85
N LEU A 327 -2.51 16.59 -11.52
CA LEU A 327 -3.56 15.81 -10.87
C LEU A 327 -2.94 14.68 -10.05
N CYS A 328 -3.35 14.55 -8.79
CA CYS A 328 -2.77 13.57 -7.87
C CYS A 328 -3.81 12.77 -7.09
N ARG A 329 -5.09 13.16 -7.15
CA ARG A 329 -6.14 12.56 -6.32
C ARG A 329 -7.49 12.64 -7.03
N TYR A 330 -8.29 11.59 -6.95
CA TYR A 330 -9.70 11.63 -7.29
C TYR A 330 -10.56 11.39 -6.06
N GLN A 331 -11.77 11.93 -6.07
CA GLN A 331 -12.78 11.67 -5.05
C GLN A 331 -14.06 11.19 -5.73
N LEU A 332 -14.51 9.99 -5.36
CA LEU A 332 -15.80 9.45 -5.80
C LEU A 332 -16.87 9.70 -4.75
N LYS A 333 -18.01 10.23 -5.17
CA LYS A 333 -19.22 10.38 -4.36
C LYS A 333 -20.41 9.74 -5.07
N LEU A 334 -21.21 8.97 -4.33
CA LEU A 334 -22.42 8.32 -4.83
C LEU A 334 -23.67 9.09 -4.37
N ASP A 335 -24.53 9.45 -5.32
CA ASP A 335 -25.84 10.05 -5.05
C ASP A 335 -26.95 9.17 -5.65
N TYR A 336 -28.04 8.94 -4.91
CA TYR A 336 -29.21 8.19 -5.40
C TYR A 336 -30.47 8.55 -4.62
N LYS A 337 -31.64 8.27 -5.22
CA LYS A 337 -32.95 8.39 -4.57
C LYS A 337 -33.45 7.02 -4.10
N ASN A 338 -33.83 6.93 -2.83
CA ASN A 338 -34.57 5.79 -2.33
C ASN A 338 -35.99 5.82 -2.92
N THR A 339 -36.40 4.76 -3.60
CA THR A 339 -37.83 4.53 -3.89
C THR A 339 -38.50 4.10 -2.59
N TYR A 340 -39.05 5.07 -1.85
CA TYR A 340 -40.16 4.79 -0.95
C TYR A 340 -41.38 4.54 -1.84
N LYS A 341 -42.21 3.54 -1.51
CA LYS A 341 -43.42 3.24 -2.29
C LYS A 341 -44.19 4.54 -2.59
N GLU A 342 -44.60 4.72 -3.84
CA GLU A 342 -45.75 5.56 -4.19
C GLU A 342 -46.98 5.13 -3.39
#